data_AF-A0A9D2AC33-F1
#
_entry.id   AF-A0A9D2AC33-F1
#
_cell.length_a   1.000
_cell.length_b   1.000
_cell.length_c   1.000
_cell.angle_alpha   90.00
_cell.angle_beta   90.00
_cell.angle_gamma   90.00
#
_symmetry.space_group_name_H-M   'P 1'
#
loop_
_entity.id
_entity.type
_entity.pdbx_description
1 polymer ?
#
loop_
_entity_poly.entity_id
_entity_poly.type
_entity_poly.pdbx_seq_one_letter_code
_entity_poly.pdbx_strand_id
1 'polypeptide(L)'
;PGHVGAAPVQNVGAYGMEAGDTVEAVEAVDLEKGERVRIGAGECRFGYRDSAFKREWRNRFVVTRVWFRLSKHPRFRLDYGSVRAEVEKLGGEVTPGKVREAVIRIREAKLPDVKSVPSAGSFFKNPVVEAGMAERLAEEYPGMPLYRLEDGRCKLAAGWLIEQCGWKGKSLGRAGVYEKQALVLVNRGGADGMEIARLANEIKKSVFVRFGVWIEPEVNVV
;
A
#
# COMPACT_ATOMS: atom_id res chain seq x y z
N PRO A 1 -0.76 7.35 7.18
CA PRO A 1 -1.22 7.27 8.59
C PRO A 1 -2.75 7.37 8.62
N GLY A 2 -3.41 7.04 9.72
CA GLY A 2 -4.86 7.11 9.76
C GLY A 2 -5.48 6.52 11.02
N HIS A 3 -6.78 6.27 10.95
CA HIS A 3 -7.60 5.76 12.04
C HIS A 3 -7.86 4.27 11.92
N VAL A 4 -8.18 3.62 13.06
CA VAL A 4 -8.56 2.20 13.10
C VAL A 4 -9.74 1.90 12.16
N GLY A 5 -10.75 2.79 12.08
CA GLY A 5 -11.91 2.59 11.21
C GLY A 5 -11.60 2.59 9.71
N ALA A 6 -10.48 3.21 9.29
CA ALA A 6 -10.05 3.19 7.89
C ALA A 6 -9.28 1.91 7.52
N ALA A 7 -8.76 1.17 8.50
CA ALA A 7 -8.00 -0.06 8.29
C ALA A 7 -8.76 -1.12 7.46
N PRO A 8 -10.03 -1.46 7.77
CA PRO A 8 -10.77 -2.43 6.97
C PRO A 8 -11.16 -1.90 5.58
N VAL A 9 -11.35 -0.57 5.41
CA VAL A 9 -11.83 0.00 4.15
C VAL A 9 -10.89 -0.31 2.98
N GLN A 10 -9.58 -0.19 3.21
CA GLN A 10 -8.57 -0.52 2.20
C GLN A 10 -7.84 -1.82 2.48
N ASN A 11 -8.24 -2.59 3.51
CA ASN A 11 -7.47 -3.73 4.00
C ASN A 11 -5.97 -3.36 4.14
N VAL A 12 -5.67 -2.36 4.97
CA VAL A 12 -4.32 -1.79 5.08
C VAL A 12 -3.30 -2.89 5.37
N GLY A 13 -2.15 -2.85 4.69
CA GLY A 13 -1.15 -3.90 4.82
C GLY A 13 0.26 -3.43 4.54
N ALA A 14 1.22 -4.04 5.22
CA ALA A 14 2.64 -3.80 5.05
C ALA A 14 3.43 -5.02 5.51
N TYR A 15 4.61 -5.23 4.94
CA TYR A 15 5.55 -6.25 5.40
C TYR A 15 4.98 -7.67 5.46
N GLY A 16 4.17 -8.05 4.45
CA GLY A 16 3.62 -9.41 4.34
C GLY A 16 2.42 -9.71 5.23
N MET A 17 1.79 -8.68 5.80
CA MET A 17 0.54 -8.78 6.54
C MET A 17 -0.46 -7.72 6.10
N GLU A 18 -1.75 -8.05 6.21
CA GLU A 18 -2.88 -7.18 5.95
C GLU A 18 -3.84 -7.17 7.14
N ALA A 19 -4.62 -6.10 7.30
CA ALA A 19 -5.58 -5.98 8.41
C ALA A 19 -6.57 -7.14 8.43
N GLY A 20 -7.06 -7.56 7.27
CA GLY A 20 -7.99 -8.67 7.08
C GLY A 20 -7.48 -10.02 7.62
N ASP A 21 -6.16 -10.19 7.80
CA ASP A 21 -5.60 -11.40 8.43
C ASP A 21 -6.03 -11.56 9.90
N THR A 22 -6.43 -10.45 10.54
CA THR A 22 -6.72 -10.39 11.98
C THR A 22 -8.05 -9.73 12.31
N VAL A 23 -8.69 -9.00 11.39
CA VAL A 23 -10.04 -8.47 11.59
C VAL A 23 -11.01 -9.63 11.79
N GLU A 24 -11.78 -9.58 12.86
CA GLU A 24 -12.84 -10.55 13.16
C GLU A 24 -14.21 -10.00 12.76
N ALA A 25 -14.46 -8.73 13.08
CA ALA A 25 -15.69 -8.03 12.75
C ALA A 25 -15.47 -6.52 12.67
N VAL A 26 -16.40 -5.83 12.00
CA VAL A 26 -16.47 -4.39 11.89
C VAL A 26 -17.86 -3.93 12.36
N GLU A 27 -17.92 -2.92 13.21
CA GLU A 27 -19.15 -2.20 13.52
C GLU A 27 -19.23 -0.98 12.62
N ALA A 28 -20.40 -0.75 12.04
CA ALA A 28 -20.65 0.44 11.24
C ALA A 28 -22.08 0.95 11.42
N VAL A 29 -22.30 2.20 11.06
CA VAL A 29 -23.64 2.74 10.80
C VAL A 29 -23.94 2.60 9.31
N ASP A 30 -25.03 1.93 8.97
CA ASP A 30 -25.57 1.88 7.60
C ASP A 30 -26.33 3.19 7.32
N LEU A 31 -25.79 4.04 6.46
CA LEU A 31 -26.37 5.35 6.16
C LEU A 31 -27.68 5.26 5.39
N GLU A 32 -27.95 4.15 4.69
CA GLU A 32 -29.22 3.95 4.00
C GLU A 32 -30.35 3.60 4.98
N LYS A 33 -30.03 2.87 6.05
CA LYS A 33 -31.02 2.39 7.04
C LYS A 33 -31.06 3.21 8.33
N GLY A 34 -30.00 3.97 8.62
CA GLY A 34 -29.84 4.70 9.89
C GLY A 34 -29.54 3.80 11.09
N GLU A 35 -29.09 2.56 10.87
CA GLU A 35 -28.94 1.55 11.92
C GLU A 35 -27.48 1.13 12.12
N ARG A 36 -27.15 0.70 13.34
CA ARG A 36 -25.86 0.06 13.62
C ARG A 36 -25.90 -1.39 13.17
N VAL A 37 -24.88 -1.78 12.43
CA VAL A 37 -24.68 -3.15 11.94
C VAL A 37 -23.32 -3.68 12.38
N ARG A 38 -23.26 -5.00 12.58
CA ARG A 38 -22.01 -5.74 12.78
C ARG A 38 -21.79 -6.61 11.55
N ILE A 39 -20.66 -6.43 10.90
CA ILE A 39 -20.27 -7.11 9.66
C ILE A 39 -19.11 -8.04 9.98
N GLY A 40 -19.24 -9.32 9.67
CA GLY A 40 -18.17 -10.31 9.85
C GLY A 40 -17.03 -10.10 8.86
N ALA A 41 -15.83 -10.59 9.19
CA ALA A 41 -14.65 -10.49 8.31
C ALA A 41 -14.88 -11.09 6.90
N GLY A 42 -15.61 -12.21 6.81
CA GLY A 42 -15.94 -12.84 5.52
C GLY A 42 -16.81 -11.95 4.62
N GLU A 43 -17.75 -11.20 5.22
CA GLU A 43 -18.64 -10.29 4.50
C GLU A 43 -17.91 -9.03 4.00
N CYS A 44 -16.85 -8.63 4.70
CA CYS A 44 -16.02 -7.48 4.31
C CYS A 44 -15.31 -7.67 2.96
N ARG A 45 -15.19 -8.93 2.47
CA ARG A 45 -14.59 -9.30 1.17
C ARG A 45 -13.25 -8.60 0.93
N PHE A 46 -12.35 -8.73 1.90
CA PHE A 46 -11.01 -8.15 1.85
C PHE A 46 -10.23 -8.69 0.64
N GLY A 47 -9.47 -7.80 0.01
CA GLY A 47 -8.50 -8.12 -1.02
C GLY A 47 -7.32 -7.17 -0.96
N TYR A 48 -6.37 -7.32 -1.90
CA TYR A 48 -5.20 -6.45 -1.93
C TYR A 48 -5.60 -4.99 -2.16
N ARG A 49 -5.42 -4.15 -1.12
CA ARG A 49 -5.81 -2.73 -1.11
C ARG A 49 -7.30 -2.47 -1.36
N ASP A 50 -8.14 -3.44 -1.01
CA ASP A 50 -9.54 -3.50 -1.42
C ASP A 50 -10.46 -4.15 -0.36
N SER A 51 -11.74 -3.80 -0.40
CA SER A 51 -12.81 -4.39 0.41
C SER A 51 -14.17 -4.07 -0.18
N ALA A 52 -15.25 -4.68 0.34
CA ALA A 52 -16.62 -4.29 -0.01
C ALA A 52 -16.92 -2.81 0.31
N PHE A 53 -16.33 -2.24 1.38
CA PHE A 53 -16.44 -0.82 1.72
C PHE A 53 -15.86 0.13 0.66
N LYS A 54 -14.88 -0.35 -0.13
CA LYS A 54 -14.26 0.41 -1.23
C LYS A 54 -15.01 0.28 -2.56
N ARG A 55 -15.82 -0.78 -2.69
CA ARG A 55 -16.53 -1.15 -3.92
C ARG A 55 -18.02 -0.89 -3.78
N GLU A 56 -18.78 -1.97 -3.61
CA GLU A 56 -20.24 -2.01 -3.60
C GLU A 56 -20.86 -1.17 -2.49
N TRP A 57 -20.16 -1.01 -1.37
CA TRP A 57 -20.64 -0.27 -0.22
C TRP A 57 -19.99 1.11 -0.06
N ARG A 58 -19.36 1.62 -1.12
CA ARG A 58 -18.77 2.95 -1.11
C ARG A 58 -19.84 3.98 -0.75
N ASN A 59 -19.54 4.84 0.21
CA ASN A 59 -20.43 5.87 0.77
C ASN A 59 -21.68 5.36 1.51
N ARG A 60 -21.78 4.06 1.79
CA ARG A 60 -22.93 3.49 2.52
C ARG A 60 -22.68 3.34 4.03
N PHE A 61 -21.49 2.91 4.43
CA PHE A 61 -21.20 2.60 5.84
C PHE A 61 -20.20 3.59 6.45
N VAL A 62 -20.46 3.99 7.69
CA VAL A 62 -19.50 4.70 8.54
C VAL A 62 -18.97 3.74 9.60
N VAL A 63 -17.70 3.35 9.49
CA VAL A 63 -17.07 2.43 10.46
C VAL A 63 -16.87 3.12 11.80
N THR A 64 -17.42 2.52 12.86
CA THR A 64 -17.35 3.04 14.24
C THR A 64 -16.41 2.22 15.12
N ARG A 65 -16.25 0.92 14.84
CA ARG A 65 -15.40 0.03 15.63
C ARG A 65 -14.85 -1.13 14.78
N VAL A 66 -13.67 -1.62 15.14
CA VAL A 66 -13.07 -2.80 14.52
C VAL A 66 -12.60 -3.74 15.63
N TRP A 67 -12.93 -5.02 15.51
CA TRP A 67 -12.42 -6.08 16.38
C TRP A 67 -11.31 -6.84 15.67
N PHE A 68 -10.18 -6.98 16.36
CA PHE A 68 -9.05 -7.79 15.91
C PHE A 68 -8.89 -9.01 16.80
N ARG A 69 -8.72 -10.17 16.18
CA ARG A 69 -8.36 -11.42 16.84
C ARG A 69 -6.87 -11.65 16.70
N LEU A 70 -6.15 -11.47 17.82
CA LEU A 70 -4.68 -11.60 17.87
C LEU A 70 -4.28 -12.93 18.51
N SER A 71 -3.11 -13.45 18.13
CA SER A 71 -2.56 -14.67 18.71
C SER A 71 -1.79 -14.38 20.01
N LYS A 72 -1.98 -15.22 21.03
CA LYS A 72 -1.15 -15.22 22.25
C LYS A 72 0.24 -15.82 22.02
N HIS A 73 0.39 -16.64 20.97
CA HIS A 73 1.67 -17.23 20.56
C HIS A 73 2.11 -16.60 19.25
N PRO A 74 3.20 -15.80 19.24
CA PRO A 74 3.60 -15.08 18.05
C PRO A 74 4.09 -16.03 16.95
N ARG A 75 3.70 -15.74 15.71
CA ARG A 75 4.28 -16.34 14.51
C ARG A 75 4.89 -15.22 13.68
N PHE A 76 6.22 -15.20 13.58
CA PHE A 76 6.92 -14.12 12.93
C PHE A 76 6.99 -14.33 11.41
N ARG A 77 6.46 -13.37 10.65
CA ARG A 77 6.63 -13.29 9.19
C ARG A 77 7.77 -12.33 8.89
N LEU A 78 8.97 -12.85 8.67
CA LEU A 78 10.19 -12.05 8.52
C LEU A 78 10.68 -11.97 7.07
N ASP A 79 10.08 -12.75 6.16
CA ASP A 79 10.57 -12.96 4.80
C ASP A 79 10.26 -11.81 3.84
N TYR A 80 9.54 -10.79 4.30
CA TYR A 80 9.22 -9.63 3.47
C TYR A 80 10.38 -8.62 3.43
N GLY A 81 11.08 -8.56 2.31
CA GLY A 81 12.13 -7.57 2.05
C GLY A 81 13.23 -7.61 3.11
N SER A 82 13.55 -6.46 3.70
CA SER A 82 14.66 -6.34 4.66
C SER A 82 14.29 -6.63 6.12
N VAL A 83 13.07 -7.11 6.41
CA VAL A 83 12.57 -7.26 7.80
C VAL A 83 13.46 -8.22 8.60
N ARG A 84 13.76 -9.41 8.07
CA ARG A 84 14.65 -10.39 8.72
C ARG A 84 16.00 -9.78 9.09
N ALA A 85 16.67 -9.17 8.11
CA ALA A 85 17.98 -8.56 8.32
C ALA A 85 17.96 -7.43 9.37
N GLU A 86 16.91 -6.61 9.41
CA GLU A 86 16.79 -5.55 10.42
C GLU A 86 16.46 -6.08 11.81
N VAL A 87 15.71 -7.17 11.92
CA VAL A 87 15.47 -7.85 13.21
C VAL A 87 16.76 -8.49 13.72
N GLU A 88 17.53 -9.15 12.86
CA GLU A 88 18.82 -9.78 13.22
C GLU A 88 19.83 -8.75 13.75
N LYS A 89 19.85 -7.54 13.20
CA LYS A 89 20.69 -6.43 13.71
C LYS A 89 20.35 -6.01 15.14
N LEU A 90 19.14 -6.25 15.63
CA LEU A 90 18.75 -5.94 17.01
C LEU A 90 19.31 -6.99 18.01
N GLY A 91 19.79 -8.13 17.52
CA GLY A 91 20.36 -9.23 18.32
C GLY A 91 19.35 -9.91 19.24
N GLY A 92 19.75 -11.00 19.90
CA GLY A 92 18.94 -11.73 20.91
C GLY A 92 17.66 -12.38 20.37
N GLU A 93 16.77 -12.78 21.29
CA GLU A 93 15.51 -13.46 20.94
C GLU A 93 14.55 -12.56 20.14
N VAL A 94 13.90 -13.12 19.12
CA VAL A 94 12.89 -12.41 18.31
C VAL A 94 11.60 -12.25 19.10
N THR A 95 11.14 -11.00 19.25
CA THR A 95 9.88 -10.65 19.93
C THR A 95 9.01 -9.75 19.04
N PRO A 96 7.68 -9.66 19.27
CA PRO A 96 6.83 -8.70 18.56
C PRO A 96 7.33 -7.25 18.68
N GLY A 97 7.94 -6.90 19.81
CA GLY A 97 8.56 -5.58 20.03
C GLY A 97 9.72 -5.31 19.07
N LYS A 98 10.62 -6.29 18.88
CA LYS A 98 11.74 -6.17 17.93
C LYS A 98 11.29 -6.12 16.49
N VAL A 99 10.29 -6.94 16.11
CA VAL A 99 9.71 -6.88 14.76
C VAL A 99 9.10 -5.50 14.50
N ARG A 100 8.38 -4.94 15.48
CA ARG A 100 7.85 -3.57 15.40
C ARG A 100 8.97 -2.54 15.23
N GLU A 101 10.02 -2.61 16.03
CA GLU A 101 11.16 -1.68 15.97
C GLU A 101 11.87 -1.75 14.61
N ALA A 102 12.19 -2.95 14.13
CA ALA A 102 12.78 -3.15 12.81
C ALA A 102 11.90 -2.56 11.70
N VAL A 103 10.59 -2.79 11.74
CA VAL A 103 9.63 -2.20 10.80
C VAL A 103 9.62 -0.67 10.86
N ILE A 104 9.67 -0.07 12.05
CA ILE A 104 9.74 1.39 12.21
C ILE A 104 11.02 1.93 11.54
N ARG A 105 12.18 1.34 11.84
CA ARG A 105 13.48 1.75 11.24
C ARG A 105 13.45 1.67 9.72
N ILE A 106 12.92 0.58 9.16
CA ILE A 106 12.79 0.43 7.69
C ILE A 106 11.90 1.53 7.11
N ARG A 107 10.80 1.88 7.78
CA ARG A 107 9.86 2.89 7.31
C ARG A 107 10.49 4.28 7.37
N GLU A 108 11.12 4.65 8.47
CA GLU A 108 11.79 5.95 8.64
C GLU A 108 12.93 6.16 7.64
N ALA A 109 13.63 5.09 7.27
CA ALA A 109 14.67 5.16 6.25
C ALA A 109 14.13 5.46 4.83
N LYS A 110 12.88 5.06 4.53
CA LYS A 110 12.33 5.08 3.15
C LYS A 110 11.18 6.04 2.93
N LEU A 111 10.41 6.37 3.96
CA LEU A 111 9.20 7.17 3.85
C LEU A 111 9.44 8.58 4.42
N PRO A 112 8.83 9.62 3.85
CA PRO A 112 8.90 10.94 4.44
C PRO A 112 8.11 10.99 5.75
N ASP A 113 8.57 11.80 6.70
CA ASP A 113 7.68 12.28 7.76
C ASP A 113 6.67 13.24 7.11
N VAL A 114 5.39 12.87 7.16
CA VAL A 114 4.30 13.62 6.53
C VAL A 114 4.17 15.03 7.10
N LYS A 115 4.67 15.27 8.33
CA LYS A 115 4.69 16.61 8.94
C LYS A 115 5.70 17.54 8.28
N SER A 116 6.81 17.01 7.78
CA SER A 116 7.88 17.79 7.13
C SER A 116 7.76 17.79 5.61
N VAL A 117 7.38 16.65 5.03
CA VAL A 117 7.20 16.48 3.59
C VAL A 117 5.81 15.86 3.35
N PRO A 118 4.78 16.71 3.13
CA PRO A 118 3.40 16.24 3.04
C PRO A 118 3.22 15.25 1.89
N SER A 119 2.60 14.11 2.21
CA SER A 119 2.31 13.02 1.27
C SER A 119 1.16 12.14 1.78
N ALA A 120 0.58 11.35 0.88
CA ALA A 120 -0.44 10.37 1.21
C ALA A 120 0.11 8.94 1.35
N GLY A 121 1.43 8.79 1.49
CA GLY A 121 2.12 7.49 1.43
C GLY A 121 2.31 7.01 -0.01
N SER A 122 2.30 5.69 -0.22
CA SER A 122 2.37 5.13 -1.57
C SER A 122 1.15 5.58 -2.37
N PHE A 123 1.38 6.32 -3.44
CA PHE A 123 0.32 6.90 -4.25
C PHE A 123 -0.32 5.89 -5.18
N PHE A 124 0.45 4.89 -5.64
CA PHE A 124 -0.01 3.85 -6.56
C PHE A 124 0.00 2.46 -5.90
N LYS A 125 -0.95 1.62 -6.31
CA LYS A 125 -0.93 0.18 -6.01
C LYS A 125 0.16 -0.49 -6.85
N ASN A 126 0.62 -1.65 -6.39
CA ASN A 126 1.40 -2.55 -7.22
C ASN A 126 0.48 -3.23 -8.25
N PRO A 127 0.78 -3.14 -9.56
CA PRO A 127 -0.06 -3.75 -10.58
C PRO A 127 0.06 -5.27 -10.53
N VAL A 128 -1.04 -5.95 -10.83
CA VAL A 128 -1.10 -7.40 -11.01
C VAL A 128 -1.30 -7.66 -12.49
N VAL A 129 -0.44 -8.49 -13.08
CA VAL A 129 -0.42 -8.82 -14.51
C VAL A 129 -0.45 -10.33 -14.71
N GLU A 130 -0.86 -10.75 -15.90
CA GLU A 130 -0.82 -12.15 -16.30
C GLU A 130 0.61 -12.70 -16.38
N ALA A 131 0.77 -14.01 -16.14
CA ALA A 131 2.07 -14.68 -16.10
C ALA A 131 2.92 -14.38 -17.34
N GLY A 132 2.35 -14.53 -18.54
CA GLY A 132 3.09 -14.31 -19.79
C GLY A 132 3.55 -12.87 -20.00
N MET A 133 2.86 -11.86 -19.44
CA MET A 133 3.37 -10.49 -19.45
C MET A 133 4.53 -10.32 -18.46
N ALA A 134 4.40 -10.94 -17.29
CA ALA A 134 5.40 -10.88 -16.25
C ALA A 134 6.72 -11.55 -16.68
N GLU A 135 6.64 -12.68 -17.38
CA GLU A 135 7.79 -13.39 -17.96
C GLU A 135 8.51 -12.55 -19.01
N ARG A 136 7.79 -11.97 -19.98
CA ARG A 136 8.39 -11.06 -20.97
C ARG A 136 9.10 -9.88 -20.31
N LEU A 137 8.46 -9.25 -19.32
CA LEU A 137 9.08 -8.14 -18.60
C LEU A 137 10.29 -8.59 -17.77
N ALA A 138 10.30 -9.81 -17.22
CA ALA A 138 11.44 -10.33 -16.48
C ALA A 138 12.64 -10.64 -17.40
N GLU A 139 12.39 -11.05 -18.65
CA GLU A 139 13.44 -11.22 -19.66
C GLU A 139 14.03 -9.88 -20.10
N GLU A 140 13.18 -8.89 -20.39
CA GLU A 140 13.62 -7.55 -20.79
C GLU A 140 14.28 -6.79 -19.63
N TYR A 141 13.83 -7.05 -18.40
CA TYR A 141 14.32 -6.41 -17.18
C TYR A 141 14.71 -7.45 -16.10
N PRO A 142 15.89 -8.08 -16.20
CA PRO A 142 16.32 -9.16 -15.29
C PRO A 142 16.38 -8.81 -13.80
N GLY A 143 16.41 -7.52 -13.46
CA GLY A 143 16.40 -7.01 -12.08
C GLY A 143 15.03 -6.57 -11.55
N MET A 144 13.95 -6.74 -12.32
CA MET A 144 12.62 -6.30 -11.92
C MET A 144 12.06 -7.17 -10.79
N PRO A 145 11.65 -6.58 -9.65
CA PRO A 145 10.99 -7.34 -8.59
C PRO A 145 9.62 -7.85 -9.04
N LEU A 146 9.43 -9.16 -8.91
CA LEU A 146 8.23 -9.88 -9.29
C LEU A 146 7.81 -10.81 -8.16
N TYR A 147 6.51 -10.80 -7.85
CA TYR A 147 5.92 -11.64 -6.81
C TYR A 147 4.80 -12.48 -7.41
N ARG A 148 5.02 -13.79 -7.51
CA ARG A 148 3.98 -14.74 -7.97
C ARG A 148 2.85 -14.82 -6.95
N LEU A 149 1.62 -14.82 -7.44
CA LEU A 149 0.41 -15.00 -6.65
C LEU A 149 -0.08 -16.45 -6.80
N GLU A 150 -0.96 -16.88 -5.89
CA GLU A 150 -1.49 -18.25 -5.86
C GLU A 150 -2.34 -18.59 -7.11
N ASP A 151 -2.97 -17.58 -7.71
CA ASP A 151 -3.78 -17.71 -8.93
C ASP A 151 -2.95 -17.72 -10.22
N GLY A 152 -1.62 -17.77 -10.10
CA GLY A 152 -0.68 -17.77 -11.24
C GLY A 152 -0.36 -16.40 -11.81
N ARG A 153 -1.10 -15.35 -11.44
CA ARG A 153 -0.76 -13.97 -11.82
C ARG A 153 0.46 -13.48 -11.06
N CYS A 154 1.03 -12.38 -11.51
CA CYS A 154 2.24 -11.81 -10.94
C CYS A 154 2.01 -10.35 -10.53
N LYS A 155 2.41 -10.01 -9.32
CA LYS A 155 2.42 -8.63 -8.82
C LYS A 155 3.79 -8.01 -9.08
N LEU A 156 3.82 -6.86 -9.73
CA LEU A 156 5.05 -6.11 -10.01
C LEU A 156 5.25 -5.00 -8.98
N ALA A 157 6.50 -4.59 -8.74
CA ALA A 157 6.78 -3.44 -7.87
C ALA A 157 6.58 -2.10 -8.62
N ALA A 158 5.47 -1.40 -8.39
CA ALA A 158 5.21 -0.11 -9.03
C ALA A 158 6.28 0.94 -8.73
N GLY A 159 6.86 0.93 -7.53
CA GLY A 159 7.98 1.82 -7.20
C GLY A 159 9.20 1.59 -8.08
N TRP A 160 9.49 0.33 -8.42
CA TRP A 160 10.59 0.01 -9.33
C TRP A 160 10.28 0.51 -10.75
N LEU A 161 9.06 0.28 -11.26
CA LEU A 161 8.64 0.77 -12.58
C LEU A 161 8.76 2.30 -12.69
N ILE A 162 8.28 3.03 -11.67
CA ILE A 162 8.35 4.50 -11.62
C ILE A 162 9.81 4.99 -11.53
N GLU A 163 10.64 4.32 -10.73
CA GLU A 163 12.08 4.63 -10.62
C GLU A 163 12.81 4.40 -11.95
N GLN A 164 12.51 3.33 -12.67
CA GLN A 164 13.09 3.08 -13.99
C GLN A 164 12.70 4.16 -15.00
N CYS A 165 11.45 4.64 -14.97
CA CYS A 165 11.03 5.82 -15.74
C CYS A 165 11.74 7.13 -15.31
N GLY A 166 12.61 7.08 -14.30
CA GLY A 166 13.44 8.18 -13.85
C GLY A 166 12.68 9.21 -13.03
N TRP A 167 11.53 8.87 -12.45
CA TRP A 167 10.68 9.83 -11.73
C TRP A 167 11.13 10.08 -10.29
N LYS A 168 11.89 9.16 -9.68
CA LYS A 168 12.35 9.28 -8.29
C LYS A 168 13.15 10.57 -8.08
N GLY A 169 12.72 11.39 -7.12
CA GLY A 169 13.32 12.70 -6.84
C GLY A 169 12.95 13.82 -7.83
N LYS A 170 12.26 13.54 -8.93
CA LYS A 170 11.83 14.58 -9.89
C LYS A 170 10.60 15.33 -9.39
N SER A 171 10.45 16.55 -9.88
CA SER A 171 9.30 17.41 -9.61
C SER A 171 8.66 17.89 -10.92
N LEU A 172 7.36 18.14 -10.86
CA LEU A 172 6.58 18.81 -11.89
C LEU A 172 5.87 19.99 -11.20
N GLY A 173 6.46 21.17 -11.32
CA GLY A 173 6.03 22.33 -10.52
C GLY A 173 6.23 22.07 -9.03
N ARG A 174 5.18 22.29 -8.23
CA ARG A 174 5.23 22.15 -6.76
C ARG A 174 4.98 20.71 -6.28
N ALA A 175 4.49 19.84 -7.17
CA ALA A 175 4.34 18.42 -6.92
C ALA A 175 5.64 17.68 -7.26
N GLY A 176 6.02 16.67 -6.50
CA GLY A 176 7.17 15.84 -6.83
C GLY A 176 7.07 14.41 -6.35
N VAL A 177 8.09 13.63 -6.67
CA VAL A 177 8.27 12.26 -6.21
C VAL A 177 9.36 12.26 -5.14
N TYR A 178 9.15 11.54 -4.05
CA TYR A 178 10.09 11.49 -2.95
C TYR A 178 11.40 10.80 -3.37
N GLU A 179 12.53 11.40 -2.99
CA GLU A 179 13.86 10.98 -3.39
C GLU A 179 14.26 9.59 -2.84
N LYS A 180 13.67 9.15 -1.72
CA LYS A 180 13.95 7.83 -1.13
C LYS A 180 12.94 6.75 -1.53
N GLN A 181 11.79 7.12 -2.11
CA GLN A 181 10.74 6.17 -2.46
C GLN A 181 9.88 6.67 -3.63
N ALA A 182 10.03 6.01 -4.78
CA ALA A 182 9.37 6.40 -6.04
C ALA A 182 7.83 6.27 -6.01
N LEU A 183 7.27 5.48 -5.08
CA LEU A 183 5.82 5.39 -4.90
C LEU A 183 5.22 6.61 -4.22
N VAL A 184 6.00 7.46 -3.55
CA VAL A 184 5.47 8.53 -2.72
C VAL A 184 5.48 9.84 -3.50
N LEU A 185 4.30 10.37 -3.79
CA LEU A 185 4.16 11.74 -4.29
C LEU A 185 4.14 12.70 -3.09
N VAL A 186 4.82 13.82 -3.25
CA VAL A 186 5.05 14.82 -2.20
C VAL A 186 4.63 16.20 -2.67
N ASN A 187 4.11 16.98 -1.72
CA ASN A 187 3.92 18.41 -1.88
C ASN A 187 5.23 19.11 -1.47
N ARG A 188 5.91 19.75 -2.41
CA ARG A 188 7.16 20.51 -2.16
C ARG A 188 6.91 21.94 -1.67
N GLY A 189 5.67 22.26 -1.32
CA GLY A 189 5.23 23.58 -0.83
C GLY A 189 4.19 24.18 -1.76
N GLY A 190 2.96 24.31 -1.28
CA GLY A 190 1.87 24.98 -1.99
C GLY A 190 1.31 24.24 -3.20
N ALA A 191 1.66 22.96 -3.43
CA ALA A 191 1.05 22.17 -4.49
C ALA A 191 -0.44 21.98 -4.26
N ASP A 192 -1.25 22.24 -5.28
CA ASP A 192 -2.68 21.94 -5.24
C ASP A 192 -2.98 20.50 -5.72
N GLY A 193 -4.24 20.07 -5.55
CA GLY A 193 -4.66 18.72 -5.96
C GLY A 193 -4.53 18.47 -7.47
N MET A 194 -4.63 19.52 -8.29
CA MET A 194 -4.51 19.41 -9.75
C MET A 194 -3.06 19.19 -10.17
N GLU A 195 -2.10 19.84 -9.52
CA GLU A 195 -0.66 19.58 -9.74
C GLU A 195 -0.27 18.15 -9.36
N ILE A 196 -0.77 17.65 -8.22
CA ILE A 196 -0.55 16.26 -7.81
C ILE A 196 -1.18 15.30 -8.82
N ALA A 197 -2.40 15.57 -9.28
CA ALA A 197 -3.09 14.75 -10.29
C ALA A 197 -2.36 14.76 -11.64
N ARG A 198 -1.85 15.91 -12.08
CA ARG A 198 -1.03 16.02 -13.30
C ARG A 198 0.24 15.20 -13.19
N LEU A 199 0.99 15.33 -12.09
CA LEU A 199 2.18 14.52 -11.85
C LEU A 199 1.85 13.02 -11.89
N ALA A 200 0.77 12.61 -11.20
CA ALA A 200 0.34 11.22 -11.19
C ALA A 200 0.01 10.70 -12.60
N ASN A 201 -0.65 11.51 -13.43
CA ASN A 201 -0.98 11.15 -14.80
C ASN A 201 0.26 11.02 -15.70
N GLU A 202 1.24 11.91 -15.57
CA GLU A 202 2.51 11.82 -16.33
C GLU A 202 3.32 10.57 -15.94
N ILE A 203 3.30 10.21 -14.66
CA ILE A 203 3.91 8.96 -14.18
C ILE A 203 3.18 7.74 -14.77
N LYS A 204 1.84 7.71 -14.71
CA LYS A 204 1.04 6.62 -15.31
C LYS A 204 1.34 6.43 -16.79
N LYS A 205 1.35 7.53 -17.56
CA LYS A 205 1.69 7.50 -19.00
C LYS A 205 3.10 6.96 -19.22
N SER A 206 4.08 7.43 -18.45
CA SER A 206 5.47 6.98 -18.59
C SER A 206 5.63 5.49 -18.35
N VAL A 207 4.99 4.96 -17.30
CA VAL A 207 5.02 3.54 -16.97
C VAL A 207 4.31 2.72 -18.05
N PHE A 208 3.17 3.19 -18.56
CA PHE A 208 2.47 2.52 -19.65
C PHE A 208 3.28 2.50 -20.94
N VAL A 209 3.85 3.64 -21.36
CA VAL A 209 4.65 3.73 -22.59
C VAL A 209 5.89 2.84 -22.52
N ARG A 210 6.53 2.74 -21.35
CA ARG A 210 7.76 1.95 -21.21
C ARG A 210 7.52 0.46 -21.01
N PHE A 211 6.52 0.08 -20.22
CA PHE A 211 6.33 -1.31 -19.79
C PHE A 211 5.04 -1.95 -20.32
N GLY A 212 4.16 -1.18 -20.95
CA GLY A 212 2.81 -1.61 -21.30
C GLY A 212 1.90 -1.82 -20.07
N VAL A 213 2.32 -1.39 -18.87
CA VAL A 213 1.61 -1.61 -17.61
C VAL A 213 0.87 -0.37 -17.17
N TRP A 214 -0.44 -0.49 -16.90
CA TRP A 214 -1.19 0.54 -16.20
C TRP A 214 -1.02 0.41 -14.68
N ILE A 215 -0.72 1.52 -14.02
CA ILE A 215 -0.72 1.63 -12.56
C ILE A 215 -1.89 2.47 -12.09
N GLU A 216 -2.49 2.04 -10.98
CA GLU A 216 -3.68 2.66 -10.40
C GLU A 216 -3.33 3.40 -9.11
N PRO A 217 -3.94 4.58 -8.86
CA PRO A 217 -3.84 5.22 -7.57
C PRO A 217 -4.38 4.34 -6.43
N GLU A 218 -3.66 4.31 -5.30
CA GLU A 218 -4.12 3.76 -4.01
C GLU A 218 -4.95 4.79 -3.23
N VAL A 219 -4.61 6.07 -3.42
CA VAL A 219 -5.27 7.21 -2.79
C VAL A 219 -6.68 7.43 -3.34
N ASN A 220 -7.57 7.96 -2.50
CA ASN A 220 -8.87 8.44 -2.95
C ASN A 220 -8.70 9.86 -3.51
N VAL A 221 -9.04 10.05 -4.78
CA VAL A 221 -9.19 11.37 -5.39
C VAL A 221 -10.65 11.80 -5.22
N VAL A 222 -10.88 12.98 -4.63
CA VAL A 222 -12.20 13.55 -4.33
C VAL A 222 -12.44 14.75 -5.22
#